data_AF-A0A6N4QXQ0-F1
#
_entry.id   AF-A0A6N4QXQ0-F1
#
_cell.length_a   1.000
_cell.length_b   1.000
_cell.length_c   1.000
_cell.angle_alpha   90.00
_cell.angle_beta   90.00
_cell.angle_gamma   90.00
#
_symmetry.space_group_name_H-M   'P 1'
#
loop_
_entity.id
_entity.type
_entity.pdbx_description
1 polymer ?
#
loop_
_entity_poly.entity_id
_entity_poly.type
_entity_poly.pdbx_seq_one_letter_code
_entity_poly.pdbx_strand_id
1 'polypeptide(L)' 'VRILEAAKLLKDGKSITEAAHAAGFSDSAHFTRTFKENFGFVPSLFFGHLKSIELRFCEVTELV' A
#
# COMPACT_ATOMS: atom_id res chain seq x y z
N VAL A 1 -11.47 6.93 0.67
CA VAL A 1 -10.09 6.42 0.87
C VAL A 1 -9.90 5.13 0.10
N ARG A 2 -8.84 4.97 -0.69
CA ARG A 2 -8.64 3.80 -1.58
C ARG A 2 -7.35 3.05 -1.20
N ILE A 3 -7.46 2.00 -0.39
CA ILE A 3 -6.28 1.31 0.17
C ILE A 3 -5.44 0.57 -0.89
N LEU A 4 -6.09 0.01 -1.91
CA LEU A 4 -5.41 -0.65 -3.03
C LEU A 4 -4.57 0.33 -3.87
N GLU A 5 -5.05 1.58 -4.03
CA GLU A 5 -4.30 2.62 -4.76
C GLU A 5 -3.02 2.98 -4.02
N ALA A 6 -3.09 3.17 -2.70
CA ALA A 6 -1.89 3.40 -1.89
C ALA A 6 -0.88 2.25 -2.02
N ALA A 7 -1.34 1.01 -2.04
CA ALA A 7 -0.48 -0.17 -2.19
C ALA A 7 0.23 -0.21 -3.56
N LYS A 8 -0.46 0.20 -4.64
CA LYS A 8 0.15 0.35 -5.98
C LYS A 8 1.20 1.45 -6.00
N LEU A 9 0.90 2.61 -5.42
CA LEU A 9 1.86 3.73 -5.35
C LEU A 9 3.11 3.38 -4.54
N LEU A 10 2.94 2.63 -3.44
CA LEU A 10 4.06 2.11 -2.66
C LEU A 10 4.92 1.14 -3.47
N LYS A 11 4.29 0.26 -4.28
CA LYS A 11 5.01 -0.64 -5.19
C LYS A 11 5.82 0.14 -6.23
N ASP A 12 5.30 1.28 -6.69
CA ASP A 12 5.98 2.17 -7.63
C ASP A 12 7.08 3.03 -6.96
N GLY A 13 7.37 2.79 -5.67
CA GLY A 13 8.45 3.43 -4.93
C GLY A 13 8.10 4.80 -4.33
N LYS A 14 6.81 5.17 -4.30
CA LYS A 14 6.38 6.37 -3.58
C LYS A 14 6.58 6.22 -2.08
N SER A 15 6.85 7.35 -1.41
CA SER A 15 6.93 7.34 0.05
C SER A 15 5.58 7.00 0.68
N ILE A 16 5.60 6.49 1.91
CA ILE A 16 4.40 6.19 2.70
C ILE A 16 3.48 7.40 2.81
N THR A 17 4.06 8.59 2.99
CA THR A 17 3.31 9.85 3.08
C THR A 17 2.65 10.22 1.76
N GLU A 18 3.37 10.16 0.64
CA GLU A 18 2.80 10.44 -0.69
C GLU A 18 1.67 9.47 -1.04
N ALA A 19 1.88 8.16 -0.82
CA ALA A 19 0.88 7.13 -1.08
C ALA A 19 -0.38 7.32 -0.20
N ALA A 20 -0.20 7.70 1.07
CA ALA A 20 -1.30 8.00 1.98
C ALA A 20 -2.15 9.18 1.48
N HIS A 21 -1.52 10.31 1.16
CA HIS A 21 -2.22 11.49 0.67
C HIS A 21 -2.91 11.25 -0.67
N ALA A 22 -2.24 10.59 -1.62
CA ALA A 22 -2.81 10.27 -2.92
C ALA A 22 -4.03 9.32 -2.82
N ALA A 23 -4.05 8.43 -1.82
CA ALA A 23 -5.20 7.55 -1.54
C ALA A 23 -6.31 8.21 -0.68
N GLY A 24 -6.13 9.46 -0.28
CA GLY A 24 -7.10 10.26 0.47
C GLY A 24 -7.05 10.07 1.99
N PHE A 25 -5.94 9.58 2.54
CA PHE A 25 -5.72 9.59 3.99
C PHE A 25 -5.26 10.96 4.45
N SER A 26 -5.70 11.37 5.64
CA SER A 26 -5.30 12.63 6.28
C SER A 26 -3.82 12.64 6.66
N ASP A 27 -3.29 11.48 7.06
CA ASP A 27 -1.94 11.31 7.56
C ASP A 27 -1.45 9.86 7.43
N SER A 28 -0.14 9.68 7.59
CA SER A 28 0.54 8.39 7.47
C SER A 28 0.25 7.43 8.63
N ALA A 29 -0.15 7.91 9.80
CA ALA A 29 -0.48 7.05 10.95
C ALA A 29 -1.83 6.36 10.74
N HIS A 30 -2.85 7.10 10.31
CA HIS A 30 -4.15 6.55 9.93
C HIS A 30 -3.99 5.56 8.76
N PHE A 31 -3.22 5.94 7.74
CA PHE A 31 -2.89 5.05 6.62
C PHE A 31 -2.23 3.74 7.10
N THR A 32 -1.20 3.82 7.92
CA THR A 32 -0.46 2.64 8.40
C THR A 32 -1.36 1.67 9.18
N ARG A 33 -2.27 2.21 10.01
CA ARG A 33 -3.25 1.40 10.75
C ARG A 33 -4.21 0.69 9.81
N THR A 34 -4.85 1.44 8.90
CA THR A 34 -5.80 0.87 7.94
C THR A 34 -5.13 -0.15 7.02
N PHE A 35 -3.89 0.12 6.58
CA PHE A 35 -3.12 -0.81 5.75
C PHE A 35 -2.87 -2.13 6.50
N LYS A 36 -2.46 -2.05 7.77
CA LYS A 36 -2.28 -3.24 8.62
C LYS A 36 -3.58 -4.00 8.84
N GLU A 37 -4.70 -3.30 9.04
CA GLU A 37 -6.02 -3.93 9.20
C GLU A 37 -6.47 -4.66 7.92
N ASN A 38 -6.09 -4.17 6.72
CA ASN A 38 -6.48 -4.78 5.44
C ASN A 38 -5.53 -5.88 4.96
N PHE A 39 -4.21 -5.74 5.18
CA PHE A 39 -3.19 -6.67 4.65
C PHE A 39 -2.50 -7.52 5.72
N GLY A 40 -2.71 -7.24 7.00
CA GLY A 40 -2.11 -7.96 8.13
C GLY A 40 -0.70 -7.49 8.51
N PHE A 41 -0.11 -6.54 7.77
CA PHE A 41 1.24 -6.05 8.00
C PHE A 41 1.36 -4.55 7.73
N VAL A 42 2.41 -3.91 8.25
CA VAL A 42 2.64 -2.47 8.04
C VAL A 42 3.42 -2.21 6.74
N PRO A 43 3.18 -1.07 6.05
CA PRO A 43 3.85 -0.74 4.80
C PRO A 43 5.38 -0.76 4.86
N SER A 44 5.96 -0.30 5.97
CA SER A 44 7.42 -0.16 6.14
C SER A 44 8.18 -1.49 6.08
N LEU A 45 7.51 -2.62 6.31
CA LEU A 45 8.13 -3.95 6.24
C LEU A 45 8.52 -4.33 4.80
N PHE A 46 7.76 -3.83 3.82
CA PHE A 46 7.87 -4.24 2.41
C PHE A 46 8.35 -3.12 1.50
N PHE A 47 7.92 -1.89 1.78
CA PHE A 47 8.16 -0.74 0.90
C PHE A 47 9.19 0.25 1.47
N GLY A 48 9.92 -0.16 2.52
CA GLY A 48 11.07 0.57 3.04
C GLY A 48 12.33 0.36 2.20
N HIS A 49 13.51 0.47 2.82
CA HIS A 49 14.80 0.29 2.14
C HIS A 49 15.10 -1.16 1.67
N LEU A 50 14.23 -2.12 1.96
CA LEU A 50 14.43 -3.54 1.63
C LEU A 50 14.00 -3.81 0.18
N LYS A 51 14.95 -3.73 -0.76
CA LYS A 51 14.73 -3.83 -2.22
C LYS A 51 14.30 -5.22 -2.75
N SER A 52 14.07 -6.22 -1.91
CA SER A 52 14.01 -7.62 -2.35
C SER A 52 12.60 -8.24 -2.36
N ILE A 53 11.54 -7.46 -2.18
CA ILE A 53 10.18 -8.00 -2.11
C ILE A 53 9.34 -7.49 -3.27
N GLU A 54 8.85 -8.42 -4.10
CA GLU A 54 7.93 -8.11 -5.20
C GLU A 54 6.49 -8.35 -4.76
N LEU A 55 5.69 -7.28 -4.72
CA LEU A 55 4.25 -7.40 -4.48
C LEU A 55 3.50 -7.55 -5.80
N ARG A 56 2.86 -8.71 -5.97
CA ARG A 56 1.94 -9.00 -7.08
C ARG A 56 0.51 -8.89 -6.57
N PHE A 57 -0.26 -8.02 -7.21
CA PHE A 57 -1.70 -8.01 -7.05
C PHE A 57 -2.26 -9.07 -8.00
N CYS A 58 -3.00 -10.05 -7.47
CA CYS A 58 -3.76 -10.96 -8.29
C CYS A 58 -5.06 -10.25 -8.67
N GLU A 59 -5.17 -9.76 -9.90
CA GLU A 59 -6.44 -9.27 -10.41
C GLU A 59 -7.32 -10.48 -10.68
N VAL A 60 -8.48 -10.55 -10.03
CA VAL A 60 -9.50 -11.56 -10.31
C VAL A 60 -10.19 -11.18 -11.61
N THR A 61 -9.46 -11.25 -12.71
CA THR A 61 -9.99 -11.17 -14.07
C THR A 61 -9.98 -12.58 -14.61
N GLU A 62 -11.02 -13.36 -14.31
CA GLU A 62 -11.51 -14.53 -15.07
C GLU A 62 -12.55 -15.29 -14.25
N LEU A 63 -13.73 -14.68 -14.10
CA LEU A 63 -14.99 -15.39 -14.00
C LEU A 63 -15.90 -14.74 -15.04
N VAL A 64 -15.61 -15.04 -16.30
CA VAL A 64 -16.60 -14.97 -17.39
C VAL A 64 -17.55 -16.16 -17.28
#